data_AF-A0A3E0QSG7-F1
#
_entry.id   AF-A0A3E0QSG7-F1
#
_cell.length_a   1.000
_cell.length_b   1.000
_cell.length_c   1.000
_cell.angle_alpha   90.00
_cell.angle_beta   90.00
_cell.angle_gamma   90.00
#
_symmetry.space_group_name_H-M   'P 1'
#
loop_
_entity.id
_entity.type
_entity.pdbx_description
1 polymer ?
#
loop_
_entity_poly.entity_id
_entity_poly.type
_entity_poly.pdbx_seq_one_letter_code
_entity_poly.pdbx_strand_id
1 'polypeptide(L)'
;MEEIMDIARRHAAIRKTFGDSLPIAIDIFQYFYRNRDFLKVLLSPKGDPAFQSRLRQTMWEQLYERTAASRTRPKRMPISPEYVASYISGAHLSMIQCWLNNGCRESPEEMAKVLSLLTAKGPLQAAGLMENE
;
A
#
# COMPACT_ATOMS: atom_id res chain seq x y z
N MET A 1 13.87 -0.24 6.09
CA MET A 1 12.87 0.77 6.49
C MET A 1 13.16 2.13 5.87
N GLU A 2 14.39 2.64 5.94
CA GLU A 2 14.75 3.93 5.33
C GLU A 2 14.44 4.02 3.83
N GLU A 3 14.80 3.00 3.06
CA GLU A 3 14.50 2.95 1.61
C GLU A 3 12.99 2.99 1.30
N ILE A 4 12.15 2.32 2.10
CA ILE A 4 10.68 2.39 1.95
C ILE A 4 10.18 3.81 2.18
N MET A 5 10.73 4.49 3.19
CA MET A 5 10.37 5.88 3.48
C MET A 5 10.82 6.81 2.35
N ASP A 6 11.98 6.58 1.76
CA ASP A 6 12.46 7.37 0.62
C ASP A 6 11.63 7.14 -0.64
N ILE A 7 11.21 5.90 -0.92
CA ILE A 7 10.22 5.61 -1.96
C ILE A 7 8.94 6.45 -1.70
N ALA A 8 8.38 6.36 -0.49
CA ALA A 8 7.16 7.10 -0.17
C ALA A 8 7.31 8.62 -0.33
N ARG A 9 8.45 9.20 0.10
CA ARG A 9 8.74 10.64 -0.05
C ARG A 9 8.86 11.07 -1.51
N ARG A 10 9.57 10.30 -2.36
CA ARG A 10 9.72 10.60 -3.79
C ARG A 10 8.38 10.70 -4.50
N HIS A 11 7.43 9.84 -4.12
CA HIS A 11 6.10 9.79 -4.74
C HIS A 11 5.09 10.75 -4.10
N ALA A 12 5.30 11.19 -2.85
CA ALA A 12 4.43 12.15 -2.17
C ALA A 12 4.34 13.50 -2.90
N ALA A 13 5.41 13.92 -3.59
CA ALA A 13 5.43 15.16 -4.37
C ALA A 13 4.70 15.07 -5.73
N ILE A 14 4.47 13.85 -6.24
CA ILE A 14 3.98 13.60 -7.61
C ILE A 14 2.49 13.22 -7.60
N ARG A 15 1.99 12.68 -6.48
CA ARG A 15 0.63 12.15 -6.40
C ARG A 15 -0.43 13.23 -6.50
N LYS A 16 -1.08 13.30 -7.67
CA LYS A 16 -2.23 14.17 -7.93
C LYS A 16 -3.54 13.56 -7.47
N THR A 17 -3.71 12.23 -7.61
CA THR A 17 -4.94 11.49 -7.24
C THR A 17 -4.67 10.14 -6.55
N PHE A 18 -5.71 9.55 -5.92
CA PHE A 18 -5.67 8.17 -5.41
C PHE A 18 -5.53 7.13 -6.53
N GLY A 19 -5.96 7.43 -7.76
CA GLY A 19 -5.85 6.55 -8.93
C GLY A 19 -4.45 6.46 -9.53
N ASP A 20 -3.59 7.45 -9.30
CA ASP A 20 -2.21 7.50 -9.81
C ASP A 20 -1.20 6.77 -8.91
N SER A 21 -1.61 5.69 -8.24
CA SER A 21 -0.77 4.98 -7.24
C SER A 21 0.10 3.87 -7.83
N LEU A 22 0.03 3.60 -9.13
CA LEU A 22 0.78 2.49 -9.73
C LEU A 22 2.31 2.67 -9.64
N PRO A 23 2.91 3.85 -9.93
CA PRO A 23 4.36 4.01 -9.87
C PRO A 23 4.96 3.74 -8.48
N ILE A 24 4.29 4.21 -7.42
CA ILE A 24 4.73 3.95 -6.03
C ILE A 24 4.57 2.47 -5.68
N ALA A 25 3.49 1.82 -6.12
CA ALA A 25 3.31 0.39 -5.90
C ALA A 25 4.43 -0.42 -6.58
N ILE A 26 4.82 -0.07 -7.81
CA ILE A 26 5.95 -0.71 -8.52
C ILE A 26 7.24 -0.57 -7.70
N ASP A 27 7.61 0.64 -7.30
CA ASP A 27 8.83 0.87 -6.52
C ASP A 27 8.84 0.08 -5.21
N ILE A 28 7.70 0.02 -4.52
CA ILE A 28 7.53 -0.75 -3.29
C ILE A 28 7.71 -2.26 -3.55
N PHE A 29 7.05 -2.82 -4.57
CA PHE A 29 7.20 -4.24 -4.89
C PHE A 29 8.61 -4.59 -5.38
N GLN A 30 9.28 -3.69 -6.11
CA GLN A 30 10.67 -3.87 -6.50
C GLN A 30 11.60 -3.88 -5.28
N TYR A 31 11.34 -3.01 -4.29
CA TYR A 31 12.04 -3.06 -3.00
C TYR A 31 11.84 -4.41 -2.29
N PHE A 32 10.59 -4.87 -2.20
CA PHE A 32 10.29 -6.17 -1.59
C PHE A 32 10.99 -7.31 -2.32
N TYR A 33 11.02 -7.29 -3.65
CA TYR A 33 11.66 -8.32 -4.46
C TYR A 33 13.19 -8.35 -4.28
N ARG A 34 13.84 -7.19 -4.28
CA ARG A 34 15.29 -7.08 -4.03
C ARG A 34 15.69 -7.62 -2.66
N ASN A 35 14.81 -7.46 -1.67
CA ASN A 35 15.06 -7.83 -0.28
C ASN A 35 14.27 -9.09 0.16
N ARG A 36 13.76 -9.88 -0.79
CA ARG A 36 12.71 -10.89 -0.55
C ARG A 36 13.12 -11.98 0.45
N ASP A 37 14.36 -12.45 0.41
CA ASP A 37 14.80 -13.56 1.27
C ASP A 37 14.75 -13.14 2.76
N PHE A 38 15.20 -11.92 3.04
CA PHE A 38 15.16 -11.34 4.38
C PHE A 38 13.73 -10.95 4.79
N LEU A 39 13.00 -10.28 3.90
CA LEU A 39 11.64 -9.80 4.20
C LEU A 39 10.64 -10.95 4.34
N LYS A 40 10.82 -12.06 3.62
CA LYS A 40 10.01 -13.27 3.80
C LYS A 40 10.13 -13.81 5.23
N VAL A 41 11.33 -13.83 5.80
CA VAL A 41 11.54 -14.28 7.18
C VAL A 41 10.87 -13.31 8.17
N LEU A 42 11.16 -12.02 8.06
CA LEU A 42 10.63 -10.99 8.97
C LEU A 42 9.10 -10.87 8.94
N LEU A 43 8.50 -11.03 7.75
CA LEU A 43 7.06 -10.89 7.54
C LEU A 43 6.31 -12.22 7.65
N SER A 44 7.00 -13.33 7.94
CA SER A 44 6.33 -14.61 8.20
C SER A 44 5.48 -14.56 9.47
N PRO A 45 4.52 -15.48 9.66
CA PRO A 45 3.72 -15.54 10.88
C PRO A 45 4.55 -15.69 12.17
N LYS A 46 5.76 -16.27 12.06
CA LYS A 46 6.74 -16.41 13.16
C LYS A 46 7.89 -15.41 13.06
N GLY A 47 7.76 -14.40 12.19
CA GLY A 47 8.75 -13.36 11.99
C GLY A 47 8.79 -12.36 13.13
N ASP A 48 9.36 -11.19 12.89
CA ASP A 48 9.51 -10.15 13.90
C ASP A 48 8.22 -9.30 14.02
N PRO A 49 7.48 -9.40 15.15
CA PRO A 49 6.25 -8.63 15.35
C PRO A 49 6.50 -7.12 15.39
N ALA A 50 7.66 -6.68 15.91
CA ALA A 50 8.02 -5.27 15.97
C ALA A 50 8.30 -4.72 14.57
N PHE A 51 8.97 -5.48 13.71
CA PHE A 51 9.15 -5.12 12.31
C PHE A 51 7.81 -5.00 11.58
N GLN A 52 6.93 -6.00 11.73
CA GLN A 52 5.60 -5.97 11.10
C GLN A 52 4.76 -4.78 11.58
N SER A 53 4.81 -4.47 12.87
CA SER A 53 4.13 -3.31 13.45
C SER A 53 4.66 -2.00 12.86
N ARG A 54 5.99 -1.83 12.81
CA ARG A 54 6.65 -0.66 12.22
C ARG A 54 6.35 -0.50 10.73
N LEU A 55 6.29 -1.61 9.98
CA LEU A 55 5.94 -1.56 8.55
C LEU A 55 4.49 -1.08 8.38
N ARG A 56 3.54 -1.63 9.15
CA ARG A 56 2.14 -1.17 9.13
C ARG A 56 2.02 0.31 9.45
N GLN A 57 2.70 0.75 10.51
CA GLN A 57 2.71 2.16 10.91
C GLN A 57 3.31 3.05 9.82
N THR A 58 4.42 2.64 9.20
CA THR A 58 5.03 3.40 8.10
C THR A 58 4.11 3.51 6.90
N MET A 59 3.42 2.42 6.53
CA MET A 59 2.40 2.43 5.48
C MET A 59 1.28 3.40 5.84
N TRP A 60 0.76 3.36 7.07
CA TRP A 60 -0.25 4.29 7.59
C TRP A 60 0.16 5.76 7.41
N GLU A 61 1.27 6.16 8.02
CA GLU A 61 1.71 7.55 8.09
C GLU A 61 2.07 8.13 6.72
N GLN A 62 2.76 7.33 5.89
CA GLN A 62 3.34 7.83 4.64
C GLN A 62 2.39 7.68 3.45
N LEU A 63 1.59 6.60 3.41
CA LEU A 63 0.77 6.27 2.25
C LEU A 63 -0.70 6.66 2.41
N TYR A 64 -1.21 6.78 3.64
CA TYR A 64 -2.63 7.00 3.91
C TYR A 64 -2.92 8.34 4.61
N GLU A 65 -2.25 8.64 5.72
CA GLU A 65 -2.51 9.84 6.52
C GLU A 65 -2.23 11.14 5.74
N ARG A 66 -1.08 11.21 5.07
CA ARG A 66 -0.72 12.36 4.20
C ARG A 66 -1.67 12.54 3.02
N THR A 67 -2.36 11.48 2.61
CA THR A 67 -3.33 11.49 1.49
C THR A 67 -4.70 11.95 1.93
N ALA A 68 -5.11 11.56 3.14
CA ALA A 68 -6.35 12.01 3.77
C ALA A 68 -6.28 13.50 4.13
N ALA A 69 -5.11 13.98 4.55
CA ALA A 69 -4.91 15.38 4.92
C ALA A 69 -4.86 16.35 3.72
N SER A 70 -4.46 15.90 2.52
CA SER A 70 -4.13 16.78 1.41
C SER A 70 -5.28 17.13 0.46
N ARG A 71 -6.53 16.76 0.75
CA ARG A 71 -7.66 17.02 -0.17
C ARG A 71 -8.85 17.66 0.53
N THR A 72 -9.11 18.89 0.08
CA THR A 72 -10.39 19.60 0.18
C THR A 72 -11.56 18.63 -0.02
N ARG A 73 -12.39 18.47 1.02
CA ARG A 73 -13.58 17.59 1.06
C ARG A 73 -14.38 17.61 -0.27
N PRO A 74 -14.43 16.50 -1.03
CA PRO A 74 -15.43 16.32 -2.06
C PRO A 74 -16.52 15.40 -1.51
N LYS A 75 -17.67 15.98 -1.09
CA LYS A 75 -18.85 15.25 -0.58
C LYS A 75 -18.57 14.38 0.66
N ARG A 76 -19.61 14.03 1.41
CA ARG A 76 -19.47 13.16 2.59
C ARG A 76 -18.99 11.79 2.11
N MET A 77 -17.76 11.39 2.43
CA MET A 77 -17.35 9.99 2.25
C MET A 77 -18.36 9.10 2.97
N PRO A 78 -18.91 8.07 2.34
CA PRO A 78 -19.88 7.18 2.96
C PRO A 78 -19.25 6.32 4.07
N ILE A 79 -17.93 6.17 4.08
CA ILE A 79 -17.15 5.37 5.03
C ILE A 79 -16.11 6.29 5.69
N SER A 80 -15.89 6.12 7.00
CA SER A 80 -14.87 6.91 7.71
C SER A 80 -13.47 6.63 7.15
N PRO A 81 -12.62 7.66 6.99
CA PRO A 81 -11.26 7.51 6.47
C PRO A 81 -10.42 6.50 7.27
N GLU A 82 -10.64 6.41 8.58
CA GLU A 82 -9.93 5.50 9.48
C GLU A 82 -10.20 4.03 9.12
N TYR A 83 -11.45 3.67 8.86
CA TYR A 83 -11.81 2.32 8.45
C TYR A 83 -11.29 1.98 7.05
N VAL A 84 -11.38 2.92 6.10
CA VAL A 84 -10.84 2.73 4.75
C VAL A 84 -9.34 2.46 4.81
N ALA A 85 -8.59 3.30 5.52
CA ALA A 85 -7.15 3.15 5.59
C ALA A 85 -6.71 1.93 6.41
N SER A 86 -7.45 1.53 7.47
CA SER A 86 -7.22 0.26 8.17
C SER A 86 -7.45 -0.95 7.26
N TYR A 87 -8.51 -0.94 6.46
CA TYR A 87 -8.81 -2.03 5.52
C TYR A 87 -7.72 -2.16 4.45
N ILE A 88 -7.36 -1.05 3.80
CA ILE A 88 -6.37 -1.09 2.71
C ILE A 88 -5.00 -1.51 3.25
N SER A 89 -4.53 -0.93 4.36
CA SER A 89 -3.23 -1.28 4.93
C SER A 89 -3.13 -2.75 5.36
N GLY A 90 -4.19 -3.30 5.96
CA GLY A 90 -4.27 -4.71 6.32
C GLY A 90 -4.27 -5.64 5.09
N ALA A 91 -5.05 -5.30 4.07
CA ALA A 91 -5.11 -6.05 2.82
C ALA A 91 -3.77 -6.03 2.07
N HIS A 92 -3.11 -4.88 1.98
CA HIS A 92 -1.81 -4.74 1.34
C HIS A 92 -0.73 -5.56 2.05
N LEU A 93 -0.65 -5.50 3.38
CA LEU A 93 0.31 -6.31 4.12
C LEU A 93 0.09 -7.81 3.87
N SER A 94 -1.16 -8.25 3.94
CA SER A 94 -1.54 -9.65 3.71
C SER A 94 -1.15 -10.11 2.29
N MET A 95 -1.35 -9.25 1.29
CA MET A 95 -0.96 -9.52 -0.09
C MET A 95 0.56 -9.63 -0.26
N ILE A 96 1.32 -8.71 0.33
CA ILE A 96 2.80 -8.75 0.31
C ILE A 96 3.30 -10.05 0.96
N GLN A 97 2.74 -10.42 2.11
CA GLN A 97 3.09 -11.67 2.80
C GLN A 97 2.79 -12.89 1.93
N CYS A 98 1.62 -12.95 1.31
CA CYS A 98 1.22 -14.03 0.41
C CYS A 98 2.19 -14.15 -0.78
N TRP A 99 2.49 -13.04 -1.46
CA TRP A 99 3.37 -13.00 -2.62
C TRP A 99 4.80 -13.44 -2.27
N LEU A 100 5.37 -12.95 -1.16
CA LEU A 100 6.69 -13.38 -0.67
C LEU A 100 6.72 -14.87 -0.33
N ASN A 101 5.68 -15.37 0.35
CA ASN A 101 5.60 -16.77 0.76
C ASN A 101 5.50 -17.73 -0.43
N ASN A 102 4.79 -17.32 -1.48
CA ASN A 102 4.63 -18.06 -2.73
C ASN A 102 5.83 -17.91 -3.69
N GLY A 103 6.95 -17.35 -3.22
CA GLY A 103 8.19 -17.26 -3.99
C GLY A 103 8.21 -16.12 -5.01
N CYS A 104 7.40 -15.08 -4.80
CA CYS A 104 7.27 -13.95 -5.72
C CYS A 104 6.94 -14.41 -7.15
N ARG A 105 5.87 -15.21 -7.30
CA ARG A 105 5.49 -15.85 -8.56
C ARG A 105 5.26 -14.83 -9.70
N GLU A 106 4.55 -13.76 -9.40
CA GLU A 106 4.35 -12.61 -10.28
C GLU A 106 5.55 -11.65 -10.18
N SER A 107 5.88 -10.96 -11.28
CA SER A 107 6.86 -9.88 -11.24
C SER A 107 6.39 -8.72 -10.35
N PRO A 108 7.32 -7.87 -9.85
CA PRO A 108 6.97 -6.68 -9.08
C PRO A 108 5.93 -5.79 -9.78
N GLU A 109 6.06 -5.60 -11.09
CA GLU A 109 5.18 -4.78 -11.90
C GLU A 109 3.79 -5.40 -12.05
N GLU A 110 3.70 -6.72 -12.22
CA GLU A 110 2.42 -7.44 -12.29
C GLU A 110 1.70 -7.38 -10.93
N MET A 111 2.40 -7.64 -9.84
CA MET A 111 1.80 -7.60 -8.50
C MET A 111 1.38 -6.17 -8.12
N ALA A 112 2.17 -5.16 -8.51
CA ALA A 112 1.79 -3.75 -8.36
C ALA A 112 0.50 -3.39 -9.11
N LYS A 113 0.31 -3.92 -10.33
CA LYS A 113 -0.93 -3.74 -11.11
C LYS A 113 -2.11 -4.41 -10.42
N VAL A 114 -1.95 -5.64 -9.92
CA VAL A 114 -3.00 -6.37 -9.18
C VAL A 114 -3.42 -5.60 -7.93
N LEU A 115 -2.45 -5.18 -7.10
CA LEU A 115 -2.71 -4.39 -5.89
C LEU A 115 -3.42 -3.07 -6.22
N SER A 116 -2.95 -2.35 -7.24
CA SER A 116 -3.53 -1.07 -7.66
C SER A 116 -4.96 -1.24 -8.16
N LEU A 117 -5.22 -2.28 -8.98
CA LEU A 117 -6.56 -2.59 -9.49
C LEU A 117 -7.54 -2.91 -8.36
N LEU A 118 -7.16 -3.81 -7.44
CA LEU A 118 -8.01 -4.20 -6.30
C LEU A 118 -8.28 -3.02 -5.36
N THR A 119 -7.30 -2.14 -5.18
CA THR A 119 -7.44 -0.96 -4.32
C THR A 119 -8.37 0.08 -4.95
N ALA A 120 -8.18 0.35 -6.25
CA ALA A 120 -8.97 1.32 -6.99
C ALA A 120 -10.44 0.88 -7.16
N LYS A 121 -10.67 -0.33 -7.66
CA LYS A 121 -12.02 -0.89 -7.91
C LYS A 121 -12.70 -1.51 -6.67
N GLY A 122 -12.06 -1.40 -5.51
CA GLY A 122 -12.58 -1.92 -4.25
C GLY A 122 -12.76 -0.80 -3.22
N PRO A 123 -11.89 -0.73 -2.21
CA PRO A 123 -12.07 0.18 -1.08
C PRO A 123 -12.09 1.66 -1.47
N LEU A 124 -11.35 2.10 -2.50
CA LEU A 124 -11.40 3.50 -2.91
C LEU A 124 -12.72 3.87 -3.60
N GLN A 125 -13.24 3.00 -4.48
CA GLN A 125 -14.56 3.15 -5.09
C GLN A 125 -15.67 3.12 -4.02
N ALA A 126 -15.63 2.14 -3.11
CA ALA A 126 -16.59 2.04 -2.00
C ALA A 126 -16.56 3.28 -1.08
N ALA A 127 -15.38 3.89 -0.91
CA ALA A 127 -15.20 5.13 -0.15
C ALA A 127 -15.61 6.39 -0.92
N GLY A 128 -16.09 6.27 -2.17
CA GLY A 128 -16.46 7.40 -3.03
C GLY A 128 -15.27 8.23 -3.52
N LEU A 129 -14.07 7.65 -3.53
CA LEU A 129 -12.81 8.28 -3.93
C LEU A 129 -12.43 8.01 -5.39
N MET A 130 -13.16 7.12 -6.06
CA MET A 130 -13.05 6.77 -7.49
C MET A 130 -14.45 6.78 -8.10
N GLU A 131 -14.58 7.19 -9.35
CA GLU A 131 -15.86 7.12 -10.08
C GLU A 131 -16.16 5.69 -10.52
N ASN A 132 -17.46 5.34 -10.57
CA ASN A 132 -17.90 4.10 -11.21
C ASN A 132 -17.89 4.35 -12.72
N GLU A 133 -17.00 3.67 -13.44
CA GLU A 133 -17.19 3.48 -14.89
C GLU A 133 -18.45 2.65 -15.16
#